data_AF-A0A937W700-F1
#
_entry.id   AF-A0A937W700-F1
#
_cell.length_a   1.000
_cell.length_b   1.000
_cell.length_c   1.000
_cell.angle_alpha   90.00
_cell.angle_beta   90.00
_cell.angle_gamma   90.00
#
_symmetry.space_group_name_H-M   'P 1'
#
loop_
_entity.id
_entity.type
_entity.pdbx_description
1 polymer ?
#
loop_
_entity_poly.entity_id
_entity_poly.type
_entity_poly.pdbx_seq_one_letter_code
_entity_poly.pdbx_strand_id
1 'polypeptide(L)'
;MNFIFPNANEKICLVKADKENAKIRSGQRISNDNSLAQKIMDELNIPFHQSVIKLSQCSRNFVSNMDGPNILYLSQTEGGFPRRGLILKEGDSVIEYPNLNYVDLVIDEERLAKGFLQIYCHELGHVMMMNIWEHFLDRQSPKQHVSMGITDYPMAFFEGWGEHFQRLA
;
A
#
# COMPACT_ATOMS: atom_id res chain seq x y z
N MET A 1 14.45 -22.04 6.88
CA MET A 1 14.64 -21.72 5.45
C MET A 1 13.62 -20.64 5.17
N ASN A 2 14.04 -19.38 4.95
CA ASN A 2 13.10 -18.33 4.58
C ASN A 2 12.80 -18.51 3.10
N PHE A 3 11.65 -19.11 2.79
CA PHE A 3 11.19 -19.21 1.42
C PHE A 3 10.77 -17.82 0.93
N ILE A 4 11.01 -17.53 -0.34
CA ILE A 4 10.49 -16.30 -0.99
C ILE A 4 8.97 -16.30 -0.96
N PHE A 5 8.34 -17.49 -0.97
CA PHE A 5 6.90 -17.62 -0.91
C PHE A 5 6.37 -17.39 0.51
N PRO A 6 5.44 -16.45 0.69
CA PRO A 6 4.87 -16.10 1.99
C PRO A 6 3.92 -17.18 2.52
N ASN A 7 3.54 -17.06 3.79
CA ASN A 7 2.46 -17.85 4.35
C ASN A 7 1.16 -17.54 3.58
N ALA A 8 0.56 -18.57 2.99
CA ALA A 8 -0.68 -18.43 2.22
C ALA A 8 -1.86 -17.87 3.03
N ASN A 9 -1.78 -17.90 4.37
CA ASN A 9 -2.77 -17.36 5.29
C ASN A 9 -2.48 -15.91 5.73
N GLU A 10 -1.37 -15.31 5.32
CA GLU A 10 -1.02 -13.94 5.69
C GLU A 10 -1.96 -12.95 4.98
N LYS A 11 -2.80 -12.28 5.77
CA LYS A 11 -3.79 -11.31 5.28
C LYS A 11 -3.27 -9.89 5.38
N ILE A 12 -3.82 -9.02 4.52
CA ILE A 12 -3.65 -7.58 4.67
C ILE A 12 -4.30 -7.12 5.98
N CYS A 13 -3.62 -6.22 6.67
CA CYS A 13 -4.10 -5.46 7.80
C CYS A 13 -4.64 -4.12 7.30
N LEU A 14 -5.94 -3.86 7.51
CA LEU A 14 -6.51 -2.54 7.27
C LEU A 14 -6.24 -1.65 8.46
N VAL A 15 -5.68 -0.46 8.23
CA VAL A 15 -5.34 0.50 9.28
C VAL A 15 -6.05 1.81 8.98
N LYS A 16 -6.82 2.32 9.94
CA LYS A 16 -7.45 3.64 9.84
C LYS A 16 -6.53 4.70 10.42
N ALA A 17 -6.34 5.79 9.69
CA ALA A 17 -5.56 6.92 10.15
C ALA A 17 -6.12 7.55 11.44
N ASP A 18 -5.21 7.87 12.36
CA ASP A 18 -5.47 8.87 13.39
C ASP A 18 -5.48 10.28 12.77
N LYS A 19 -5.91 11.30 13.52
CA LYS A 19 -5.88 12.71 13.06
C LYS A 19 -4.49 13.08 12.51
N GLU A 20 -4.46 13.63 11.29
CA GLU A 20 -3.34 13.57 10.33
C GLU A 20 -2.05 14.38 10.61
N ASN A 21 -1.82 14.90 11.82
CA ASN A 21 -0.77 15.90 12.08
C ASN A 21 0.57 15.35 12.63
N ALA A 22 0.92 14.10 12.38
CA ALA A 22 2.18 13.51 12.86
C ALA A 22 3.25 13.36 11.76
N LYS A 23 4.53 13.57 12.11
CA LYS A 23 5.70 13.35 11.24
C LYS A 23 5.80 11.90 10.71
N ILE A 24 5.29 10.95 11.49
CA ILE A 24 5.12 9.55 11.11
C ILE A 24 3.63 9.27 11.24
N ARG A 25 3.04 8.65 10.21
CA ARG A 25 1.60 8.35 10.22
C ARG A 25 1.31 7.33 11.33
N SER A 26 0.24 7.58 12.08
CA SER A 26 -0.23 6.65 13.10
C SER A 26 -1.66 6.23 12.81
N GLY A 27 -1.99 4.98 13.11
CA GLY A 27 -3.34 4.49 12.92
C GLY A 27 -3.67 3.28 13.78
N GLN A 28 -4.95 2.95 13.76
CA GLN A 28 -5.50 1.81 14.48
C GLN A 28 -5.95 0.74 13.49
N ARG A 29 -5.70 -0.52 13.84
CA ARG A 29 -6.21 -1.64 13.07
C ARG A 29 -7.74 -1.59 13.04
N ILE A 30 -8.31 -1.72 11.84
CA ILE A 30 -9.75 -1.84 11.67
C ILE A 30 -10.16 -3.28 11.96
N SER A 31 -11.19 -3.43 12.79
CA SER A 31 -11.73 -4.75 13.10
C SER A 31 -12.48 -5.34 11.88
N ASN A 32 -12.46 -6.68 11.77
CA ASN A 32 -13.05 -7.41 10.65
C ASN A 32 -14.60 -7.37 10.64
N ASP A 33 -15.22 -6.92 11.73
CA ASP A 33 -16.67 -6.70 11.82
C ASP A 33 -17.11 -5.34 11.26
N ASN A 34 -16.16 -4.46 10.93
CA ASN A 34 -16.46 -3.17 10.32
C ASN A 34 -16.99 -3.35 8.87
N SER A 35 -18.12 -2.71 8.56
CA SER A 35 -18.79 -2.85 7.26
C SER A 35 -17.91 -2.43 6.07
N LEU A 36 -17.18 -1.32 6.20
CA LEU A 36 -16.27 -0.84 5.15
C LEU A 36 -15.09 -1.80 4.99
N ALA A 37 -14.53 -2.29 6.09
CA ALA A 37 -13.44 -3.28 6.06
C ALA A 37 -13.86 -4.55 5.32
N GLN A 38 -15.06 -5.06 5.57
CA GLN A 38 -15.58 -6.24 4.88
C GLN A 38 -15.68 -6.00 3.37
N LYS A 39 -16.29 -4.89 2.95
CA LYS A 39 -16.41 -4.53 1.53
C LYS A 39 -15.04 -4.40 0.84
N ILE A 40 -14.08 -3.75 1.50
CA ILE A 40 -12.70 -3.64 0.99
C ILE A 40 -12.08 -5.04 0.85
N MET A 41 -12.19 -5.89 1.88
CA MET A 41 -11.63 -7.23 1.85
C MET A 41 -12.28 -8.11 0.77
N ASP A 42 -13.58 -7.97 0.54
CA ASP A 42 -14.29 -8.68 -0.54
C ASP A 42 -13.74 -8.32 -1.91
N GLU A 43 -13.45 -7.05 -2.18
CA GLU A 43 -12.78 -6.64 -3.41
C GLU A 43 -11.33 -7.12 -3.48
N LEU A 44 -10.57 -7.04 -2.38
CA LEU A 44 -9.20 -7.53 -2.34
C LEU A 44 -9.12 -9.06 -2.51
N ASN A 45 -10.19 -9.81 -2.24
CA ASN A 45 -10.26 -11.25 -2.43
C ASN A 45 -10.38 -11.68 -3.90
N ILE A 46 -10.54 -10.75 -4.85
CA ILE A 46 -10.51 -11.06 -6.28
C ILE A 46 -9.16 -11.70 -6.66
N PRO A 47 -9.13 -12.76 -7.50
CA PRO A 47 -7.90 -13.53 -7.79
C PRO A 47 -6.71 -12.70 -8.28
N PHE A 48 -6.98 -11.66 -9.07
CA PHE A 48 -5.95 -10.74 -9.55
C PHE A 48 -5.27 -10.01 -8.37
N HIS A 49 -6.06 -9.34 -7.52
CA HIS A 49 -5.54 -8.65 -6.34
C HIS A 49 -4.74 -9.59 -5.43
N GLN A 50 -5.29 -10.78 -5.15
CA GLN A 50 -4.59 -11.81 -4.37
C GLN A 50 -3.23 -12.22 -4.96
N SER A 51 -3.11 -12.23 -6.29
CA SER A 51 -1.85 -12.53 -6.97
C SER A 51 -0.83 -11.40 -6.79
N VAL A 52 -1.25 -10.14 -6.96
CA VAL A 52 -0.39 -8.96 -6.75
C VAL A 52 0.04 -8.85 -5.29
N ILE A 53 -0.85 -9.14 -4.33
CA ILE A 53 -0.55 -9.15 -2.89
C ILE A 53 0.54 -10.18 -2.56
N LYS A 54 0.44 -11.40 -3.12
CA LYS A 54 1.46 -12.43 -2.98
C LYS A 54 2.79 -12.02 -3.60
N LEU A 55 2.77 -11.36 -4.77
CA LEU A 55 3.98 -10.81 -5.38
C LEU A 55 4.63 -9.75 -4.48
N SER A 56 3.83 -8.91 -3.82
CA SER A 56 4.33 -7.91 -2.89
C SER A 56 5.00 -8.53 -1.68
N GLN A 57 4.40 -9.56 -1.11
CA GLN A 57 5.02 -10.35 -0.06
C GLN A 57 6.32 -11.03 -0.51
N CYS A 58 6.38 -11.55 -1.74
CA CYS A 58 7.63 -12.06 -2.31
C CYS A 58 8.72 -10.99 -2.39
N SER A 59 8.37 -9.74 -2.75
CA SER A 59 9.33 -8.62 -2.79
C SER A 59 9.96 -8.34 -1.42
N ARG A 60 9.15 -8.40 -0.35
CA ARG A 60 9.61 -8.24 1.04
C ARG A 60 10.53 -9.38 1.47
N ASN A 61 10.14 -10.61 1.17
CA ASN A 61 10.94 -11.80 1.46
C ASN A 61 12.27 -11.81 0.70
N PHE A 62 12.27 -11.36 -0.56
CA PHE A 62 13.46 -11.26 -1.40
C PHE A 62 14.54 -10.38 -0.76
N VAL A 63 14.15 -9.24 -0.18
CA VAL A 63 15.09 -8.35 0.55
C VAL A 63 15.24 -8.69 2.03
N SER A 64 14.70 -9.82 2.48
CA SER A 64 14.71 -10.27 3.89
C SER A 64 14.09 -9.26 4.87
N ASN A 65 13.18 -8.40 4.39
CA ASN A 65 12.46 -7.44 5.23
C ASN A 65 11.12 -8.03 5.69
N MET A 66 11.13 -8.62 6.89
CA MET A 66 9.95 -9.18 7.54
C MET A 66 9.28 -8.19 8.52
N ASP A 67 9.62 -6.90 8.46
CA ASP A 67 9.14 -5.90 9.41
C ASP A 67 7.65 -5.62 9.23
N GLY A 68 6.84 -5.84 10.27
CA GLY A 68 5.40 -5.54 10.30
C GLY A 68 4.49 -6.33 9.34
N PRO A 69 3.16 -6.15 9.44
CA PRO A 69 2.19 -6.80 8.56
C PRO A 69 2.11 -6.11 7.18
N ASN A 70 1.49 -6.76 6.18
CA ASN A 70 1.10 -6.05 4.96
C ASN A 70 -0.06 -5.11 5.26
N ILE A 71 0.04 -3.84 4.87
CA ILE A 71 -0.91 -2.82 5.27
C ILE A 71 -1.56 -2.16 4.07
N LEU A 72 -2.87 -1.96 4.19
CA LEU A 72 -3.60 -0.93 3.47
C LEU A 72 -4.06 0.10 4.50
N TYR A 73 -3.47 1.29 4.41
CA TYR A 73 -3.74 2.40 5.29
C TYR A 73 -4.83 3.29 4.67
N LEU A 74 -5.80 3.69 5.49
CA LEU A 74 -6.95 4.49 5.09
C LEU A 74 -6.82 5.90 5.68
N SER A 75 -6.26 6.82 4.89
CA SER A 75 -6.20 8.25 5.20
C SER A 75 -7.56 8.94 5.06
N GLN A 76 -7.68 10.14 5.64
CA GLN A 76 -8.94 10.90 5.64
C GLN A 76 -8.95 11.98 4.57
N THR A 77 -7.80 12.60 4.27
CA THR A 77 -7.72 13.73 3.33
C THR A 77 -6.89 13.43 2.09
N GLU A 78 -5.72 12.81 2.27
CA GLU A 78 -4.73 12.64 1.21
C GLU A 78 -4.24 11.18 1.15
N GLY A 79 -4.27 10.58 -0.03
CA GLY A 79 -3.88 9.20 -0.29
C GLY A 79 -3.82 8.94 -1.80
N GLY A 80 -3.55 7.70 -2.19
CA GLY A 80 -3.28 7.31 -3.58
C GLY A 80 -1.78 7.31 -3.89
N PHE A 81 -0.96 6.87 -2.96
CA PHE A 81 0.50 6.74 -3.14
C PHE A 81 1.06 5.71 -2.14
N PRO A 82 2.27 5.17 -2.37
CA PRO A 82 2.98 4.42 -1.35
C PRO A 82 3.49 5.32 -0.23
N ARG A 83 3.61 4.77 0.97
CA ARG A 83 4.17 5.42 2.15
C ARG A 83 5.21 4.52 2.81
N ARG A 84 6.07 5.12 3.64
CA ARG A 84 7.06 4.43 4.47
C ARG A 84 6.97 4.93 5.90
N GLY A 85 7.06 4.01 6.86
CA GLY A 85 7.07 4.33 8.29
C GLY A 85 5.67 4.43 8.88
N LEU A 86 5.34 3.56 9.84
CA LEU A 86 4.03 3.51 10.48
C LEU A 86 4.14 3.33 11.99
N ILE A 87 3.26 4.02 12.73
CA ILE A 87 2.98 3.72 14.14
C ILE A 87 1.63 3.02 14.22
N LEU A 88 1.61 1.74 14.58
CA LEU A 88 0.39 0.95 14.75
C LEU A 88 -0.02 0.92 16.23
N LYS A 89 -1.26 1.34 16.50
CA LYS A 89 -1.86 1.29 17.82
C LYS A 89 -2.81 0.09 17.92
N GLU A 90 -2.53 -0.82 18.86
CA GLU A 90 -3.33 -2.01 19.14
C GLU A 90 -3.70 -2.04 20.63
N GLY A 91 -4.91 -1.59 20.97
CA GLY A 91 -5.32 -1.39 22.37
C GLY A 91 -4.40 -0.39 23.07
N ASP A 92 -3.79 -0.80 24.17
CA ASP A 92 -2.83 0.00 24.93
C ASP A 92 -1.39 -0.08 24.37
N SER A 93 -1.15 -0.92 23.36
CA SER A 93 0.18 -1.11 22.76
C SER A 93 0.40 -0.16 21.57
N VAL A 94 1.61 0.37 21.48
CA VAL A 94 2.09 1.19 20.36
C VAL A 94 3.32 0.50 19.78
N ILE A 95 3.25 0.14 18.50
CA ILE A 95 4.33 -0.55 17.78
C ILE A 95 4.78 0.34 16.63
N GLU A 96 6.09 0.56 16.52
CA GLU A 96 6.69 1.36 15.45
C GLU A 96 7.30 0.48 14.38
N TYR A 97 6.96 0.75 13.14
CA TYR A 97 7.48 0.10 11.94
C TYR A 97 8.14 1.16 11.04
N PRO A 98 9.34 1.66 11.37
CA PRO A 98 9.96 2.80 10.69
C PRO A 98 10.32 2.52 9.23
N ASN A 99 10.48 1.24 8.86
CA ASN A 99 10.90 0.82 7.52
C ASN A 99 9.80 0.10 6.75
N LEU A 100 8.59 0.01 7.29
CA LEU A 100 7.47 -0.65 6.62
C LEU A 100 6.96 0.25 5.48
N ASN A 101 7.03 -0.27 4.26
CA ASN A 101 6.38 0.32 3.09
C ASN A 101 4.95 -0.22 2.97
N TYR A 102 3.99 0.66 2.70
CA TYR A 102 2.57 0.30 2.61
C TYR A 102 1.83 1.21 1.64
N VAL A 103 0.62 0.79 1.25
CA VAL A 103 -0.26 1.59 0.40
C VAL A 103 -1.17 2.45 1.27
N ASP A 104 -1.28 3.73 0.95
CA ASP A 104 -2.15 4.70 1.61
C ASP A 104 -3.24 5.15 0.63
N LEU A 105 -4.51 4.93 0.95
CA LEU A 105 -5.65 5.36 0.13
C LEU A 105 -6.66 6.16 0.95
N VAL A 106 -7.43 7.02 0.27
CA VAL A 106 -8.61 7.67 0.83
C VAL A 106 -9.84 6.99 0.27
N ILE A 107 -10.37 6.01 1.00
CA ILE A 107 -11.53 5.19 0.63
C ILE A 107 -12.61 5.31 1.72
N ASP A 108 -13.80 5.70 1.28
CA ASP A 108 -15.06 5.58 2.00
C ASP A 108 -16.02 4.68 1.20
N GLU A 109 -17.24 4.46 1.69
CA GLU A 109 -18.20 3.60 0.99
C GLU A 109 -18.59 4.12 -0.40
N GLU A 110 -18.65 5.44 -0.60
CA GLU A 110 -19.01 6.05 -1.88
C GLU A 110 -17.91 5.87 -2.92
N ARG A 111 -16.66 6.13 -2.52
CA ARG A 111 -15.47 5.94 -3.37
C ARG A 111 -15.25 4.48 -3.71
N LEU A 112 -15.47 3.59 -2.74
CA LEU A 112 -15.40 2.15 -2.98
C LEU A 112 -16.42 1.73 -4.05
N ALA A 113 -17.67 2.16 -3.93
CA ALA A 113 -18.71 1.90 -4.93
C ALA A 113 -18.40 2.46 -6.32
N LYS A 114 -17.56 3.50 -6.41
CA LYS A 114 -17.06 4.09 -7.66
C LYS A 114 -15.81 3.40 -8.20
N GLY A 115 -15.32 2.33 -7.57
CA GLY A 115 -14.17 1.55 -8.02
C GLY A 115 -12.81 2.15 -7.66
N PHE A 116 -12.73 3.07 -6.68
CA PHE A 116 -11.47 3.71 -6.30
C PHE A 116 -10.44 2.74 -5.70
N LEU A 117 -10.82 1.51 -5.35
CA LEU A 117 -9.86 0.49 -4.91
C LEU A 117 -9.02 -0.07 -6.07
N GLN A 118 -9.38 0.19 -7.33
CA GLN A 118 -8.64 -0.31 -8.50
C GLN A 118 -7.17 0.14 -8.52
N ILE A 119 -6.87 1.32 -7.98
CA ILE A 119 -5.50 1.83 -7.89
C ILE A 119 -4.67 1.11 -6.81
N TYR A 120 -5.28 0.30 -5.94
CA TYR A 120 -4.55 -0.40 -4.87
C TYR A 120 -3.39 -1.23 -5.42
N CYS A 121 -3.61 -1.98 -6.50
CA CYS A 121 -2.56 -2.82 -7.08
C CYS A 121 -1.48 -2.00 -7.79
N HIS A 122 -1.85 -0.85 -8.38
CA HIS A 122 -0.90 0.12 -8.93
C HIS A 122 0.05 0.61 -7.84
N GLU A 123 -0.50 1.10 -6.72
CA GLU A 123 0.29 1.57 -5.59
C GLU A 123 1.09 0.45 -4.92
N LEU A 124 0.56 -0.76 -4.91
CA LEU A 124 1.29 -1.92 -4.41
C LEU A 124 2.49 -2.26 -5.30
N GLY A 125 2.39 -1.98 -6.61
CA GLY A 125 3.50 -1.96 -7.55
C GLY A 125 4.65 -1.08 -7.06
N HIS A 126 4.34 0.14 -6.68
CA HIS A 126 5.32 1.08 -6.14
C HIS A 126 5.94 0.60 -4.82
N VAL A 127 5.13 0.05 -3.92
CA VAL A 127 5.62 -0.57 -2.67
C VAL A 127 6.62 -1.70 -2.97
N MET A 128 6.33 -2.57 -3.95
CA MET A 128 7.26 -3.63 -4.36
C MET A 128 8.60 -3.08 -4.83
N MET A 129 8.56 -2.01 -5.62
CA MET A 129 9.79 -1.38 -6.11
C MET A 129 10.56 -0.72 -4.97
N MET A 130 9.89 -0.04 -4.03
CA MET A 130 10.52 0.52 -2.84
C MET A 130 11.11 -0.53 -1.90
N ASN A 131 10.53 -1.74 -1.86
CA ASN A 131 11.12 -2.86 -1.12
C ASN A 131 12.42 -3.33 -1.77
N ILE A 132 12.44 -3.48 -3.10
CA ILE A 132 13.58 -4.03 -3.85
C ILE A 132 14.70 -2.99 -4.02
N TRP A 133 14.34 -1.73 -4.22
CA TRP A 133 15.24 -0.63 -4.51
C TRP A 133 14.93 0.56 -3.60
N GLU A 134 15.48 0.50 -2.39
CA GLU A 134 15.19 1.41 -1.27
C GLU A 134 15.30 2.92 -1.61
N HIS A 135 16.20 3.26 -2.55
CA HIS A 135 16.57 4.62 -2.91
C HIS A 135 16.17 5.03 -4.34
N PHE A 136 15.20 4.33 -4.94
CA PHE A 136 14.86 4.56 -6.34
C PHE A 136 14.35 5.99 -6.63
N LEU A 137 13.51 6.54 -5.75
CA LEU A 137 13.04 7.93 -5.81
C LEU A 137 13.56 8.76 -4.63
N ASP A 138 14.87 8.82 -4.44
CA ASP A 138 15.48 9.70 -3.43
C ASP A 138 15.15 11.19 -3.62
N ARG A 139 14.61 11.55 -4.79
CA ARG A 139 14.07 12.88 -5.06
C ARG A 139 12.70 12.78 -5.72
N GLN A 140 11.72 13.51 -5.17
CA GLN A 140 10.44 13.70 -5.84
C GLN A 140 10.64 14.46 -7.16
N SER A 141 9.99 13.99 -8.22
CA SER A 141 9.92 14.74 -9.46
C SER A 141 9.25 16.10 -9.20
N PRO A 142 9.79 17.21 -9.70
CA PRO A 142 9.08 18.49 -9.67
C PRO A 142 7.90 18.51 -10.65
N LYS A 143 7.71 17.47 -11.46
CA LYS A 143 6.68 17.39 -12.50
C LYS A 143 5.72 16.25 -12.20
N GLN A 144 4.43 16.58 -12.14
CA GLN A 144 3.37 15.58 -12.05
C GLN A 144 3.37 14.70 -13.31
N HIS A 145 3.31 13.38 -13.12
CA HIS A 145 3.05 12.44 -14.22
C HIS A 145 1.57 12.50 -14.59
N VAL A 146 1.28 12.85 -15.84
CA VAL A 146 -0.07 12.83 -16.44
C VAL A 146 0.09 12.38 -17.89
N SER A 147 -0.95 11.80 -18.50
CA SER A 147 -0.88 11.21 -19.84
C SER A 147 -0.40 12.18 -20.95
N MET A 148 -0.47 13.49 -20.70
CA MET A 148 -0.04 14.55 -21.63
C MET A 148 1.20 15.33 -21.14
N GLY A 149 1.82 14.93 -20.02
CA GLY A 149 2.90 15.66 -19.36
C GLY A 149 4.26 14.97 -19.50
N ILE A 150 5.29 15.75 -19.85
CA ILE A 150 6.68 15.27 -19.80
C ILE A 150 7.15 15.29 -18.35
N THR A 151 7.16 14.14 -17.67
CA THR A 151 7.85 13.97 -16.38
C THR A 151 9.31 13.55 -16.58
N ASP A 152 10.10 13.48 -15.50
CA ASP A 152 11.47 12.95 -15.58
C ASP A 152 11.49 11.41 -15.72
N TYR A 153 12.62 10.88 -16.19
CA TYR A 153 12.75 9.44 -16.44
C TYR A 153 12.50 8.56 -15.20
N PRO A 154 13.00 8.90 -13.99
CA PRO A 154 12.70 8.13 -12.79
C PRO A 154 11.20 8.05 -12.51
N MET A 155 10.49 9.17 -12.56
CA MET A 155 9.03 9.20 -12.33
C MET A 155 8.25 8.50 -13.44
N ALA A 156 8.66 8.64 -14.71
CA ALA A 156 8.04 7.91 -15.82
C ALA A 156 8.19 6.40 -15.67
N PHE A 157 9.37 5.93 -15.24
CA PHE A 157 9.59 4.52 -14.93
C PHE A 157 8.79 4.08 -13.71
N PHE A 158 8.73 4.92 -12.67
CA PHE A 158 7.97 4.65 -11.45
C PHE A 158 6.50 4.41 -11.75
N GLU A 159 5.81 5.38 -12.34
CA GLU A 159 4.40 5.23 -12.70
C GLU A 159 4.17 4.12 -13.73
N GLY A 160 5.04 4.02 -14.74
CA GLY A 160 4.98 2.93 -15.72
C GLY A 160 5.07 1.55 -15.07
N TRP A 161 5.89 1.37 -14.03
CA TRP A 161 5.94 0.13 -13.25
C TRP A 161 4.62 -0.15 -12.53
N GLY A 162 4.06 0.85 -11.84
CA GLY A 162 2.73 0.73 -11.19
C GLY A 162 1.63 0.30 -12.15
N GLU A 163 1.60 0.88 -13.35
CA GLU A 163 0.56 0.61 -14.36
C GLU A 163 0.52 -0.86 -14.81
N HIS A 164 1.62 -1.62 -14.71
CA HIS A 164 1.62 -3.06 -15.02
C HIS A 164 0.72 -3.87 -14.07
N PHE A 165 0.46 -3.34 -12.88
CA PHE A 165 -0.39 -3.97 -11.85
C PHE A 165 -1.77 -3.34 -11.78
N GLN A 166 -2.01 -2.25 -12.51
CA GLN A 166 -3.33 -1.65 -12.59
C GLN A 166 -4.24 -2.53 -13.45
N ARG A 167 -5.36 -2.96 -12.87
CA ARG A 167 -6.37 -3.68 -13.62
C ARG A 167 -7.06 -2.71 -14.58
N LEU A 168 -6.69 -2.77 -15.85
CA LEU A 168 -7.47 -2.11 -16.91
C LEU A 168 -8.79 -2.88 -17.07
N ALA A 169 -9.91 -2.18 -16.86
CA ALA A 169 -11.26 -2.71 -17.03
C ALA A 169 -11.62 -2.82 -18.52
#